data_AF-A0A672QEU2-F1
#
_entry.id   AF-A0A672QEU2-F1
#
_cell.length_a   1.000
_cell.length_b   1.000
_cell.length_c   1.000
_cell.angle_alpha   90.00
_cell.angle_beta   90.00
_cell.angle_gamma   90.00
#
_symmetry.space_group_name_H-M   'P 1'
#
loop_
_entity.id
_entity.type
_entity.pdbx_description
1 polymer ?
#
loop_
_entity_poly.entity_id
_entity_poly.type
_entity_poly.pdbx_seq_one_letter_code
_entity_poly.pdbx_strand_id
1 'polypeptide(L)'
;MWEFPRTRYADCNGSEASEETEIAVNIGGVKHILYGDVLNRYPETRLAELVNRATDSTQEDLCALCDDYDDSKQEFYFDRDPEAFKCILELYCYGEIHMKRGICPMRFMREMDYWGIDAGYLDECCICSLNEVQTELAEIAEKVKTILDDLEDDATVTSGQRCQAFLWNLMEKPESSLAARVIAVVSFAFILLSSVVMCVGTIPELQVKDAKGNLVEHTTLESIDTACIIWFTVEYVLRLVSSSNKLRFVFSFMNIVDFLAIMPFYVVLILGAAQMELANVQQVVQALRIVRIARIFKLARNSSGLQTLAVALKISLKELVLMLTCMSVGIFLFSAMGYTVEQSHPETMFTSIPQSFWWAIIVMSTVGYGDIYPKTTLGRCNAAASVLCGIVAIALPVHLIINNFVIVYRKQRVLETTAKHEIELMALRVKEEEQECPEAAKMPPQASVDCSSVWDSTGATS
;
A
#
# COMPACT_ATOMS: atom_id res chain seq x y z
N MET A 1 20.09 32.05 -26.35
CA MET A 1 19.58 33.37 -25.93
C MET A 1 18.07 33.30 -26.06
N TRP A 2 17.39 33.02 -24.96
CA TRP A 2 15.92 33.03 -24.90
C TRP A 2 15.54 34.40 -24.34
N GLU A 3 15.11 35.31 -25.20
CA GLU A 3 14.53 36.58 -24.75
C GLU A 3 13.10 36.32 -24.28
N PHE A 4 12.78 36.79 -23.07
CA PHE A 4 11.46 36.67 -22.48
C PHE A 4 10.46 37.61 -23.18
N PRO A 5 9.27 37.14 -23.58
CA PRO A 5 8.23 38.03 -24.09
C PRO A 5 7.70 38.91 -22.96
N ARG A 6 7.76 40.24 -23.12
CA ARG A 6 7.04 41.20 -22.24
C ARG A 6 5.53 40.95 -22.35
N THR A 7 4.94 40.24 -21.40
CA THR A 7 3.47 40.20 -21.24
C THR A 7 3.01 41.48 -20.56
N ARG A 8 2.65 42.48 -21.37
CA ARG A 8 1.95 43.69 -20.92
C ARG A 8 0.50 43.30 -20.59
N TYR A 9 0.17 43.25 -19.29
CA TYR A 9 -1.21 43.43 -18.83
C TYR A 9 -1.26 44.51 -17.76
N ALA A 10 -2.35 45.27 -17.82
CA ALA A 10 -2.52 46.62 -17.32
C ALA A 10 -2.71 46.73 -15.80
N ASP A 11 -2.02 47.72 -15.23
CA ASP A 11 -2.49 48.74 -14.27
C ASP A 11 -1.51 48.97 -13.13
N CYS A 12 -0.44 49.72 -13.42
CA CYS A 12 0.29 50.50 -12.42
C CYS A 12 0.51 51.90 -12.98
N ASN A 13 -0.46 52.79 -12.73
CA ASN A 13 -0.24 54.23 -12.82
C ASN A 13 0.62 54.65 -11.62
N GLY A 14 1.92 54.81 -11.83
CA GLY A 14 2.81 55.37 -10.81
C GLY A 14 4.29 55.15 -11.11
N SER A 15 4.97 56.25 -11.42
CA SER A 15 6.43 56.43 -11.47
C SER A 15 7.17 55.95 -12.72
N GLU A 16 7.32 56.87 -13.68
CA GLU A 16 8.44 56.90 -14.63
C GLU A 16 9.76 57.15 -13.88
N ALA A 17 10.24 56.18 -13.09
CA ALA A 17 11.58 56.21 -12.47
C ALA A 17 11.89 54.86 -11.78
N SER A 18 12.26 53.85 -12.56
CA SER A 18 13.22 52.83 -12.11
C SER A 18 14.02 52.47 -13.35
N GLU A 19 15.31 52.76 -13.35
CA GLU A 19 16.21 52.23 -14.36
C GLU A 19 16.02 50.71 -14.42
N GLU A 20 15.84 50.15 -15.62
CA GLU A 20 15.57 48.74 -15.83
C GLU A 20 16.82 47.93 -15.44
N THR A 21 16.93 47.54 -14.17
CA THR A 21 18.07 46.75 -13.66
C THR A 21 18.01 45.35 -14.27
N GLU A 22 18.81 45.12 -15.31
CA GLU A 22 18.97 43.82 -15.96
C GLU A 22 20.07 43.02 -15.23
N ILE A 23 19.78 41.76 -14.88
CA ILE A 23 20.78 40.84 -14.34
C ILE A 23 20.92 39.61 -15.24
N ALA A 24 22.17 39.21 -15.50
CA ALA A 24 22.48 37.98 -16.20
C ALA A 24 22.78 36.87 -15.20
N VAL A 25 22.06 35.76 -15.30
CA VAL A 25 22.18 34.61 -14.41
C VAL A 25 22.49 33.36 -15.23
N ASN A 26 23.50 32.60 -14.84
CA ASN A 26 23.96 31.38 -15.47
C ASN A 26 23.69 30.18 -14.56
N ILE A 27 22.69 29.37 -14.91
CA ILE A 27 22.29 28.19 -14.14
C ILE A 27 22.83 26.94 -14.82
N GLY A 28 23.80 26.27 -14.21
CA GLY A 28 24.36 25.01 -14.73
C GLY A 28 24.89 25.12 -16.16
N GLY A 29 25.35 26.31 -16.57
CA GLY A 29 25.84 26.60 -17.93
C GLY A 29 24.81 27.23 -18.88
N VAL A 30 23.55 27.41 -18.45
CA VAL A 30 22.48 28.05 -19.24
C VAL A 30 22.30 29.49 -18.79
N LYS A 31 22.58 30.43 -19.70
CA LYS A 31 22.42 31.87 -19.46
C LYS A 31 20.96 32.33 -19.62
N HIS A 32 20.47 33.02 -18.61
CA HIS A 32 19.17 33.68 -18.50
C HIS A 32 19.38 35.19 -18.24
N ILE A 33 18.54 36.00 -18.85
CA ILE A 33 18.51 37.46 -18.64
C ILE A 33 17.19 37.76 -17.92
N LEU A 34 17.28 38.37 -16.75
CA LEU A 34 16.13 38.65 -15.88
C LEU A 34 16.08 40.15 -15.55
N TYR A 35 14.88 40.67 -15.33
CA TYR A 35 14.64 42.08 -15.07
C TYR A 35 14.20 42.29 -13.62
N GLY A 36 14.77 43.29 -12.97
CA GLY A 36 14.53 43.58 -11.56
C GLY A 36 13.07 43.90 -11.22
N ASP A 37 12.33 44.53 -12.13
CA ASP A 37 10.90 44.83 -11.96
C ASP A 37 10.03 43.56 -11.86
N VAL A 38 10.39 42.51 -12.62
CA VAL A 38 9.70 41.22 -12.57
C VAL A 38 10.09 40.45 -11.31
N LEU A 39 11.38 40.45 -10.96
CA LEU A 39 11.89 39.73 -9.78
C LEU A 39 11.36 40.34 -8.47
N ASN A 40 11.30 41.67 -8.38
CA ASN A 40 10.81 42.39 -7.20
C ASN A 40 9.29 42.24 -6.95
N ARG A 41 8.54 41.55 -7.83
CA ARG A 41 7.18 41.08 -7.52
C ARG A 41 7.15 40.12 -6.34
N TYR A 42 8.25 39.39 -6.12
CA TYR A 42 8.42 38.42 -5.04
C TYR A 42 9.71 38.74 -4.26
N PRO A 43 9.72 39.76 -3.39
CA PRO A 43 10.94 40.29 -2.76
C PRO A 43 11.62 39.31 -1.79
N GLU A 44 10.87 38.33 -1.27
CA GLU A 44 11.36 37.28 -0.36
C GLU A 44 12.24 36.23 -1.06
N THR A 45 12.29 36.25 -2.40
CA THR A 45 13.01 35.27 -3.19
C THR A 45 14.49 35.62 -3.30
N ARG A 46 15.33 34.58 -3.43
CA ARG A 46 16.79 34.75 -3.57
C ARG A 46 17.17 35.61 -4.78
N LEU A 47 16.43 35.51 -5.89
CA LEU A 47 16.70 36.30 -7.09
C LEU A 47 16.36 37.78 -6.91
N ALA A 48 15.27 38.10 -6.21
CA ALA A 48 14.94 39.49 -5.89
C ALA A 48 15.96 40.08 -4.92
N GLU A 49 16.37 39.32 -3.91
CA GLU A 49 17.43 39.71 -2.99
C GLU A 49 18.76 39.97 -3.73
N LEU A 50 19.11 39.11 -4.68
CA LEU A 50 20.29 39.28 -5.52
C LEU A 50 20.26 40.58 -6.33
N VAL A 51 19.13 40.91 -6.97
CA VAL A 51 18.98 42.18 -7.72
C VAL A 51 19.17 43.38 -6.81
N ASN A 52 18.46 43.40 -5.67
CA ASN A 52 18.46 44.55 -4.78
C ASN A 52 19.84 44.79 -4.14
N ARG A 53 20.58 43.72 -3.82
CA ARG A 53 21.93 43.82 -3.26
C ARG A 53 23.01 44.12 -4.31
N ALA A 54 22.82 43.67 -5.55
CA ALA A 54 23.72 43.99 -6.65
C ALA A 54 23.78 45.50 -6.95
N THR A 55 22.71 46.25 -6.62
CA THR A 55 22.66 47.71 -6.74
C THR A 55 23.30 48.48 -5.57
N ASP A 56 23.34 47.90 -4.36
CA ASP A 56 23.63 48.65 -3.12
C ASP A 56 24.93 48.25 -2.38
N SER A 57 25.59 47.11 -2.68
CA SER A 57 26.61 46.53 -1.75
C SER A 57 27.89 45.97 -2.40
N THR A 58 28.95 45.88 -1.58
CA THR A 58 30.31 45.34 -1.86
C THR A 58 30.34 43.83 -2.14
N GLN A 59 31.33 43.39 -2.95
CA GLN A 59 31.53 42.02 -3.48
C GLN A 59 31.39 40.86 -2.47
N GLU A 60 31.69 41.08 -1.18
CA GLU A 60 31.70 40.04 -0.14
C GLU A 60 30.30 39.51 0.23
N ASP A 61 29.26 40.33 0.11
CA ASP A 61 27.88 39.91 0.41
C ASP A 61 27.23 39.10 -0.74
N LEU A 62 27.76 39.21 -1.96
CA LEU A 62 27.24 38.52 -3.15
C LEU A 62 27.60 37.03 -3.16
N CYS A 63 28.75 36.65 -2.59
CA CYS A 63 29.19 35.25 -2.46
C CYS A 63 28.25 34.39 -1.58
N ALA A 64 27.36 34.99 -0.80
CA ALA A 64 26.35 34.26 -0.02
C ALA A 64 25.10 33.89 -0.86
N LEU A 65 24.88 34.60 -1.96
CA LEU A 65 23.67 34.49 -2.79
C LEU A 65 23.91 33.74 -4.10
N CYS A 66 25.13 33.76 -4.64
CA CYS A 66 25.53 33.02 -5.84
C CYS A 66 26.79 32.16 -5.58
N ASP A 67 26.97 31.10 -6.38
CA ASP A 67 28.14 30.21 -6.24
C ASP A 67 29.42 30.84 -6.81
N ASP A 68 29.30 31.64 -7.89
CA ASP A 68 30.40 32.39 -8.48
C ASP A 68 29.87 33.62 -9.24
N TYR A 69 30.73 34.61 -9.49
CA TYR A 69 30.41 35.80 -10.28
C TYR A 69 31.52 36.09 -11.31
N ASP A 70 31.16 36.03 -12.60
CA ASP A 70 32.09 36.33 -13.69
C ASP A 70 32.03 37.82 -14.04
N ASP A 71 32.98 38.59 -13.49
CA ASP A 71 33.10 40.04 -13.71
C ASP A 71 33.29 40.40 -15.20
N SER A 72 33.91 39.52 -15.99
CA SER A 72 34.16 39.76 -17.41
C SER A 72 32.89 39.69 -18.26
N LYS A 73 31.94 38.82 -17.87
CA LYS A 73 30.66 38.62 -18.55
C LYS A 73 29.49 39.28 -17.81
N GLN A 74 29.75 39.86 -16.64
CA GLN A 74 28.76 40.43 -15.72
C GLN A 74 27.61 39.44 -15.46
N GLU A 75 27.94 38.16 -15.17
CA GLU A 75 26.94 37.11 -14.94
C GLU A 75 27.16 36.37 -13.61
N PHE A 76 26.06 36.11 -12.91
CA PHE A 76 26.03 35.33 -11.68
C PHE A 76 25.87 33.85 -11.99
N TYR A 77 26.74 33.00 -11.48
CA TYR A 77 26.72 31.56 -11.70
C TYR A 77 26.11 30.79 -10.53
N PHE A 78 25.35 29.77 -10.88
CA PHE A 78 24.71 28.84 -9.96
C PHE A 78 24.91 27.40 -10.45
N ASP A 79 25.53 26.54 -9.65
CA ASP A 79 25.72 25.12 -9.94
C ASP A 79 24.45 24.31 -9.60
N ARG A 80 23.37 24.61 -10.35
CA ARG A 80 22.02 24.06 -10.15
C ARG A 80 21.45 23.51 -11.46
N ASP A 81 20.39 22.72 -11.34
CA ASP A 81 19.75 22.09 -12.50
C ASP A 81 19.00 23.13 -13.35
N PRO A 82 19.39 23.37 -14.62
CA PRO A 82 18.75 24.38 -15.46
C PRO A 82 17.33 24.02 -15.85
N GLU A 83 16.95 22.74 -15.81
CA GLU A 83 15.60 22.32 -16.17
C GLU A 83 14.60 22.60 -15.04
N ALA A 84 14.99 22.34 -13.78
CA ALA A 84 14.21 22.74 -12.62
C ALA A 84 14.06 24.27 -12.52
N PHE A 85 15.11 25.02 -12.83
CA PHE A 85 15.06 26.50 -12.80
C PHE A 85 14.03 27.10 -13.77
N LYS A 86 13.76 26.45 -14.91
CA LYS A 86 12.70 26.91 -15.83
C LYS A 86 11.34 26.95 -15.17
N CYS A 87 11.01 25.96 -14.34
CA CYS A 87 9.77 25.95 -13.57
C CYS A 87 9.75 27.04 -12.49
N ILE A 88 10.91 27.33 -11.87
CA ILE A 88 11.05 28.44 -10.90
C ILE A 88 10.74 29.79 -11.56
N LEU A 89 11.15 29.98 -12.82
CA LEU A 89 10.86 31.19 -13.58
C LEU A 89 9.37 31.38 -13.88
N GLU A 90 8.58 30.30 -13.92
CA GLU A 90 7.12 30.38 -14.15
C GLU A 90 6.42 31.21 -13.06
N LEU A 91 6.92 31.20 -11.81
CA LEU A 91 6.42 32.05 -10.73
C LEU A 91 6.41 33.53 -11.12
N TYR A 92 7.52 34.02 -11.68
CA TYR A 92 7.69 35.42 -12.02
C TYR A 92 6.85 35.83 -13.23
N CYS A 93 6.54 34.88 -14.11
CA CYS A 93 5.74 35.09 -15.32
C CYS A 93 4.23 34.96 -15.09
N TYR A 94 3.81 33.95 -14.32
CA TYR A 94 2.41 33.51 -14.20
C TYR A 94 1.87 33.59 -12.77
N GLY A 95 2.75 33.67 -11.76
CA GLY A 95 2.39 33.73 -10.34
C GLY A 95 2.16 32.38 -9.68
N GLU A 96 2.35 31.29 -10.43
CA GLU A 96 2.19 29.90 -10.00
C GLU A 96 3.29 29.02 -10.61
N ILE A 97 3.63 27.92 -9.95
CA ILE A 97 4.67 26.99 -10.38
C ILE A 97 4.07 25.63 -10.70
N HIS A 98 4.41 25.09 -11.88
CA HIS A 98 4.15 23.70 -12.22
C HIS A 98 5.44 22.89 -12.29
N MET A 99 5.46 21.75 -11.59
CA MET A 99 6.55 20.79 -11.70
C MET A 99 6.55 20.09 -13.05
N LYS A 100 7.68 20.12 -13.75
CA LYS A 100 7.84 19.36 -15.00
C LYS A 100 7.84 17.85 -14.73
N ARG A 101 7.12 17.10 -15.58
CA ARG A 101 7.13 15.63 -15.55
C ARG A 101 8.54 15.08 -15.73
N GLY A 102 8.96 14.20 -14.82
CA GLY A 102 10.28 13.55 -14.82
C GLY A 102 11.26 14.09 -13.79
N ILE A 103 10.99 15.26 -13.19
CA ILE A 103 11.74 15.75 -12.03
C ILE A 103 11.17 15.10 -10.77
N CYS A 104 12.02 14.57 -9.89
CA CYS A 104 11.59 14.04 -8.59
C CYS A 104 10.99 15.18 -7.73
N PRO A 105 9.75 15.07 -7.22
CA PRO A 105 9.11 16.13 -6.44
C PRO A 105 9.95 16.57 -5.23
N MET A 106 10.58 15.62 -4.51
CA MET A 106 11.44 15.94 -3.38
C MET A 106 12.69 16.74 -3.78
N ARG A 107 13.25 16.47 -4.96
CA ARG A 107 14.40 17.24 -5.48
C ARG A 107 13.95 18.64 -5.88
N PHE A 108 12.77 18.76 -6.50
CA PHE A 108 12.22 20.05 -6.88
C PHE A 108 11.90 20.93 -5.65
N MET A 109 11.38 20.35 -4.57
CA MET A 109 11.18 21.08 -3.31
C MET A 109 12.49 21.68 -2.79
N ARG A 110 13.61 20.96 -2.87
CA ARG A 110 14.93 21.50 -2.50
C ARG A 110 15.41 22.61 -3.42
N GLU A 111 14.95 22.65 -4.67
CA GLU A 111 15.18 23.78 -5.56
C GLU A 111 14.33 24.98 -5.12
N MET A 112 13.04 24.80 -4.87
CA MET A 112 12.18 25.87 -4.35
C MET A 112 12.72 26.49 -3.05
N ASP A 113 13.11 25.65 -2.09
CA ASP A 113 13.72 26.09 -0.83
C ASP A 113 15.02 26.86 -1.08
N TYR A 114 15.86 26.39 -2.00
CA TYR A 114 17.10 27.08 -2.37
C TYR A 114 16.85 28.46 -2.99
N TRP A 115 15.79 28.62 -3.78
CA TRP A 115 15.41 29.89 -4.38
C TRP A 115 14.58 30.79 -3.44
N GLY A 116 14.28 30.35 -2.22
CA GLY A 116 13.50 31.09 -1.25
C GLY A 116 12.02 31.19 -1.62
N ILE A 117 11.47 30.15 -2.26
CA ILE A 117 10.08 30.13 -2.72
C ILE A 117 9.27 29.17 -1.87
N ASP A 118 8.20 29.67 -1.27
CA ASP A 118 7.28 28.87 -0.45
C ASP A 118 6.50 27.83 -1.27
N ALA A 119 6.21 26.70 -0.65
CA ALA A 119 5.44 25.61 -1.26
C ALA A 119 4.01 26.03 -1.65
N GLY A 120 3.48 27.12 -1.07
CA GLY A 120 2.17 27.68 -1.38
C GLY A 120 2.03 28.24 -2.80
N TYR A 121 3.14 28.44 -3.53
CA TYR A 121 3.12 28.84 -4.93
C TYR A 121 3.00 27.66 -5.92
N LEU A 122 3.03 26.42 -5.43
CA LEU A 122 2.75 25.25 -6.27
C LEU A 122 1.26 25.15 -6.54
N ASP A 123 0.93 24.90 -7.81
CA ASP A 123 -0.46 24.63 -8.19
C ASP A 123 -0.99 23.32 -7.56
N GLU A 124 -2.31 23.22 -7.37
CA GLU A 124 -2.98 22.07 -6.77
C GLU A 124 -2.64 20.74 -7.46
N CYS A 125 -2.46 20.74 -8.79
CA CYS A 125 -2.10 19.52 -9.51
C CYS A 125 -0.71 18.97 -9.09
N CYS A 126 0.22 19.86 -8.75
CA CYS A 126 1.58 19.53 -8.36
C CYS A 126 1.65 19.18 -6.87
N ILE A 127 0.85 19.85 -6.03
CA ILE A 127 0.67 19.50 -4.62
C ILE A 127 0.18 18.06 -4.47
N CYS A 128 -0.77 17.62 -5.31
CA CYS A 128 -1.25 16.24 -5.28
C CYS A 128 -0.12 15.22 -5.54
N SER A 129 0.72 15.47 -6.55
CA SER A 129 1.86 14.61 -6.86
C SER A 129 2.91 14.61 -5.74
N LEU A 130 3.13 15.76 -5.11
CA LEU A 130 4.04 15.86 -3.96
C LEU A 130 3.52 15.07 -2.76
N ASN A 131 2.24 15.21 -2.42
CA ASN A 131 1.61 14.49 -1.32
C ASN A 131 1.63 12.97 -1.54
N GLU A 132 1.44 12.52 -2.79
CA GLU A 132 1.55 11.10 -3.13
C GLU A 132 2.96 10.57 -2.82
N VAL A 133 4.01 11.26 -3.28
CA VAL A 133 5.40 10.87 -3.01
C VAL A 133 5.74 10.95 -1.51
N GLN A 134 5.28 11.97 -0.80
CA GLN A 134 5.48 12.07 0.65
C GLN A 134 4.82 10.92 1.40
N THR A 135 3.60 10.52 0.98
CA THR A 135 2.90 9.37 1.54
C THR A 135 3.67 8.08 1.28
N GLU A 136 4.19 7.89 0.06
CA GLU A 136 5.04 6.74 -0.26
C GLU A 136 6.31 6.69 0.58
N LEU A 137 6.99 7.82 0.76
CA LEU A 137 8.18 7.90 1.62
C LEU A 137 7.86 7.63 3.08
N ALA A 138 6.72 8.11 3.58
CA ALA A 138 6.25 7.81 4.93
C ALA A 138 5.94 6.31 5.10
N GLU A 139 5.31 5.68 4.11
CA GLU A 139 5.06 4.22 4.10
C GLU A 139 6.38 3.42 4.06
N ILE A 140 7.38 3.88 3.30
CA ILE A 140 8.72 3.27 3.27
C ILE A 140 9.39 3.42 4.63
N ALA A 141 9.41 4.62 5.20
CA ALA A 141 10.01 4.90 6.50
C ALA A 141 9.34 4.07 7.62
N GLU A 142 8.00 3.94 7.59
CA GLU A 142 7.27 3.06 8.52
C GLU A 142 7.66 1.59 8.34
N LYS A 143 7.77 1.11 7.10
CA LYS A 143 8.23 -0.27 6.81
C LYS A 143 9.66 -0.50 7.28
N VAL A 144 10.58 0.41 6.98
CA VAL A 144 11.99 0.34 7.41
C VAL A 144 12.07 0.36 8.93
N LYS A 145 11.36 1.28 9.59
CA LYS A 145 11.26 1.32 11.04
C LYS A 145 10.74 0.01 11.62
N THR A 146 9.67 -0.55 11.04
CA THR A 146 9.13 -1.83 11.48
C THR A 146 10.17 -2.95 11.38
N ILE A 147 10.96 -2.97 10.31
CA ILE A 147 12.03 -3.96 10.12
C ILE A 147 13.21 -3.72 11.07
N LEU A 148 13.55 -2.46 11.37
CA LEU A 148 14.60 -2.10 12.32
C LEU A 148 14.19 -2.37 13.77
N ASP A 149 12.97 -2.02 14.16
CA ASP A 149 12.38 -2.36 15.47
C ASP A 149 12.40 -3.89 15.68
N ASP A 150 12.16 -4.65 14.61
CA ASP A 150 12.27 -6.12 14.61
C ASP A 150 13.71 -6.65 14.77
N LEU A 151 14.74 -5.83 14.50
CA LEU A 151 16.18 -6.16 14.60
C LEU A 151 16.82 -5.65 15.90
N GLU A 152 16.40 -4.49 16.41
CA GLU A 152 16.97 -3.83 17.60
C GLU A 152 16.48 -4.44 18.93
N ASP A 153 15.39 -5.20 18.93
CA ASP A 153 14.83 -5.90 20.10
C ASP A 153 15.76 -7.01 20.67
N ASP A 154 17.00 -7.13 20.18
CA ASP A 154 18.01 -8.09 20.67
C ASP A 154 18.91 -7.53 21.80
N ALA A 155 19.07 -6.21 21.91
CA ALA A 155 20.15 -5.62 22.73
C ALA A 155 19.80 -5.40 24.22
N THR A 156 18.53 -5.19 24.60
CA THR A 156 18.14 -4.75 25.97
C THR A 156 17.21 -5.72 26.73
N VAL A 157 17.05 -6.94 26.23
CA VAL A 157 15.85 -7.74 26.47
C VAL A 157 16.06 -8.92 27.44
N THR A 158 15.12 -9.11 28.38
CA THR A 158 15.14 -10.22 29.36
C THR A 158 15.06 -11.59 28.66
N SER A 159 15.59 -12.65 29.28
CA SER A 159 15.62 -13.99 28.66
C SER A 159 14.25 -14.51 28.19
N GLY A 160 13.16 -14.13 28.87
CA GLY A 160 11.80 -14.48 28.46
C GLY A 160 11.33 -13.75 27.21
N GLN A 161 11.64 -12.46 27.09
CA GLN A 161 11.33 -11.66 25.92
C GLN A 161 12.20 -12.04 24.70
N ARG A 162 13.46 -12.48 24.90
CA ARG A 162 14.27 -13.07 23.83
C ARG A 162 13.68 -14.37 23.28
N CYS A 163 13.21 -15.25 24.17
CA CYS A 163 12.52 -16.47 23.75
C CYS A 163 11.22 -16.15 23.02
N GLN A 164 10.50 -15.12 23.46
CA GLN A 164 9.30 -14.62 22.82
C GLN A 164 9.57 -14.09 21.40
N ALA A 165 10.57 -13.23 21.23
CA ALA A 165 10.98 -12.68 19.92
C ALA A 165 11.48 -13.78 18.98
N PHE A 166 12.27 -14.72 19.49
CA PHE A 166 12.71 -15.90 18.74
C PHE A 166 11.51 -16.73 18.24
N LEU A 167 10.55 -17.04 19.12
CA LEU A 167 9.34 -17.78 18.76
C LEU A 167 8.45 -17.01 17.77
N TRP A 168 8.38 -15.69 17.91
CA TRP A 168 7.66 -14.83 16.97
C TRP A 168 8.28 -14.88 15.57
N ASN A 169 9.59 -14.69 15.47
CA ASN A 169 10.32 -14.79 14.20
C ASN A 169 10.23 -16.20 13.58
N LEU A 170 10.30 -17.24 14.41
CA LEU A 170 10.15 -18.63 13.97
C LEU A 170 8.76 -18.93 13.37
N MET A 171 7.69 -18.35 13.93
CA MET A 171 6.31 -18.66 13.55
C MET A 171 5.69 -17.71 12.52
N GLU A 172 6.14 -16.45 12.47
CA GLU A 172 5.54 -15.39 11.65
C GLU A 172 6.40 -15.02 10.43
N LYS A 173 7.73 -15.20 10.49
CA LYS A 173 8.68 -14.84 9.43
C LYS A 173 9.37 -16.08 8.83
N PRO A 174 8.85 -16.67 7.74
CA PRO A 174 9.43 -17.86 7.12
C PRO A 174 10.87 -17.68 6.63
N GLU A 175 11.26 -16.45 6.29
CA GLU A 175 12.60 -16.13 5.80
C GLU A 175 13.62 -15.89 6.92
N SER A 176 13.20 -15.85 8.19
CA SER A 176 14.09 -15.57 9.32
C SER A 176 15.14 -16.67 9.54
N SER A 177 14.76 -17.94 9.33
CA SER A 177 15.64 -19.08 9.58
C SER A 177 15.21 -20.30 8.77
N LEU A 178 16.13 -21.25 8.59
CA LEU A 178 15.81 -22.53 7.94
C LEU A 178 14.73 -23.30 8.71
N ALA A 179 14.74 -23.23 10.05
CA ALA A 179 13.70 -23.84 10.90
C ALA A 179 12.33 -23.19 10.68
N ALA A 180 12.26 -21.86 10.58
CA ALA A 180 11.02 -21.12 10.28
C ALA A 180 10.45 -21.54 8.92
N ARG A 181 11.33 -21.68 7.91
CA ARG A 181 10.95 -22.15 6.58
C ARG A 181 10.37 -23.56 6.60
N VAL A 182 10.98 -24.48 7.36
CA VAL A 182 10.48 -25.85 7.53
C VAL A 182 9.11 -25.84 8.21
N ILE A 183 8.93 -25.08 9.30
CA ILE A 183 7.64 -24.97 10.01
C ILE A 183 6.56 -24.39 9.09
N ALA A 184 6.88 -23.38 8.28
CA ALA A 184 5.94 -22.82 7.31
C ALA A 184 5.52 -23.85 6.24
N VAL A 185 6.46 -24.63 5.69
CA VAL A 185 6.17 -25.71 4.73
C VAL A 185 5.33 -26.81 5.36
N VAL A 186 5.65 -27.23 6.59
CA VAL A 186 4.87 -28.23 7.34
C VAL A 186 3.45 -27.72 7.59
N SER A 187 3.30 -26.47 8.05
CA SER A 187 1.98 -25.86 8.29
C SER A 187 1.15 -25.79 7.02
N PHE A 188 1.77 -25.43 5.88
CA PHE A 188 1.12 -25.47 4.57
C PHE A 188 0.68 -26.89 4.18
N ALA A 189 1.51 -27.91 4.42
CA ALA A 189 1.16 -29.31 4.17
C ALA A 189 -0.03 -29.77 5.03
N PHE A 190 -0.10 -29.38 6.30
CA PHE A 190 -1.25 -29.67 7.17
C PHE A 190 -2.54 -28.98 6.70
N ILE A 191 -2.47 -27.76 6.16
CA ILE A 191 -3.63 -27.08 5.55
C ILE A 191 -4.15 -27.87 4.34
N LEU A 192 -3.24 -28.31 3.45
CA LEU A 192 -3.62 -29.15 2.31
C LEU A 192 -4.20 -30.49 2.75
N LEU A 193 -3.57 -31.16 3.72
CA LEU A 193 -4.04 -32.44 4.26
C LEU A 193 -5.43 -32.30 4.88
N SER A 194 -5.67 -31.29 5.72
CA SER A 194 -6.99 -31.03 6.31
C SER A 194 -8.05 -30.73 5.25
N SER A 195 -7.68 -30.00 4.19
CA SER A 195 -8.59 -29.73 3.06
C SER A 195 -8.97 -31.00 2.31
N VAL A 196 -8.00 -31.88 2.05
CA VAL A 196 -8.26 -33.19 1.42
C VAL A 196 -9.13 -34.06 2.31
N VAL A 197 -8.83 -34.18 3.61
CA VAL A 197 -9.64 -34.95 4.56
C VAL A 197 -11.07 -34.43 4.63
N MET A 198 -11.26 -33.11 4.63
CA MET A 198 -12.59 -32.50 4.57
C MET A 198 -13.33 -32.91 3.30
N CYS A 199 -12.69 -32.84 2.13
CA CYS A 199 -13.30 -33.26 0.88
C CYS A 199 -13.66 -34.75 0.88
N VAL A 200 -12.73 -35.63 1.26
CA VAL A 200 -12.95 -37.09 1.32
C VAL A 200 -14.05 -37.43 2.33
N GLY A 201 -14.11 -36.72 3.46
CA GLY A 201 -15.15 -36.90 4.47
C GLY A 201 -16.57 -36.59 3.98
N THR A 202 -16.73 -35.86 2.87
CA THR A 202 -18.04 -35.59 2.26
C THR A 202 -18.52 -36.68 1.28
N ILE A 203 -17.65 -37.62 0.90
CA ILE A 203 -17.96 -38.70 -0.06
C ILE A 203 -18.83 -39.77 0.63
N PRO A 204 -20.10 -39.97 0.25
CA PRO A 204 -21.01 -40.91 0.91
C PRO A 204 -20.51 -42.36 0.88
N GLU A 205 -19.81 -42.76 -0.18
CA GLU A 205 -19.28 -44.12 -0.36
C GLU A 205 -18.16 -44.46 0.65
N LEU A 206 -17.50 -43.45 1.22
CA LEU A 206 -16.43 -43.61 2.21
C LEU A 206 -16.90 -43.37 3.65
N GLN A 207 -18.16 -42.97 3.84
CA GLN A 207 -18.76 -42.78 5.15
C GLN A 207 -19.25 -44.12 5.74
N VAL A 208 -19.12 -44.26 7.05
CA VAL A 208 -19.55 -45.45 7.79
C VAL A 208 -20.89 -45.16 8.45
N LYS A 209 -21.78 -46.16 8.49
CA LYS A 209 -23.06 -46.04 9.21
C LYS A 209 -22.85 -46.26 10.70
N ASP A 210 -23.27 -45.31 11.51
CA ASP A 210 -23.31 -45.44 12.97
C ASP A 210 -24.48 -46.36 13.41
N ALA A 211 -24.52 -46.73 14.70
CA ALA A 211 -25.55 -47.58 15.32
C ALA A 211 -26.98 -47.05 15.10
N LYS A 212 -27.14 -45.75 14.81
CA LYS A 212 -28.42 -45.10 14.48
C LYS A 212 -28.73 -45.05 12.97
N GLY A 213 -27.90 -45.65 12.12
CA GLY A 213 -28.04 -45.67 10.66
C GLY A 213 -27.61 -44.38 9.94
N ASN A 214 -27.12 -43.37 10.67
CA ASN A 214 -26.61 -42.13 10.10
C ASN A 214 -25.23 -42.34 9.49
N LEU A 215 -24.95 -41.67 8.35
CA LEU A 215 -23.63 -41.67 7.75
C LEU A 215 -22.69 -40.75 8.54
N VAL A 216 -21.56 -41.29 8.96
CA VAL A 216 -20.54 -40.60 9.76
C VAL A 216 -19.18 -40.79 9.11
N GLU A 217 -18.27 -39.86 9.40
CA GLU A 217 -16.89 -39.94 8.91
C GLU A 217 -16.19 -41.21 9.43
N HIS A 218 -15.35 -41.81 8.60
CA HIS A 218 -14.58 -42.99 8.99
C HIS A 218 -13.60 -42.64 10.13
N THR A 219 -13.43 -43.51 11.13
CA THR A 219 -12.62 -43.25 12.34
C THR A 219 -11.17 -42.85 12.03
N THR A 220 -10.60 -43.36 10.94
CA THR A 220 -9.25 -42.96 10.49
C THR A 220 -9.20 -41.53 9.97
N LEU A 221 -10.22 -41.07 9.24
CA LEU A 221 -10.33 -39.68 8.77
C LEU A 221 -10.51 -38.72 9.93
N GLU A 222 -11.35 -39.11 10.90
CA GLU A 222 -11.54 -38.34 12.14
C GLU A 222 -10.23 -38.21 12.94
N SER A 223 -9.45 -39.29 13.01
CA SER A 223 -8.13 -39.29 13.68
C SER A 223 -7.14 -38.35 12.97
N ILE A 224 -7.12 -38.34 11.63
CA ILE A 224 -6.28 -37.43 10.85
C ILE A 224 -6.75 -35.98 11.00
N ASP A 225 -8.06 -35.71 10.95
CA ASP A 225 -8.58 -34.36 11.16
C ASP A 225 -8.23 -33.85 12.56
N THR A 226 -8.38 -34.70 13.57
CA THR A 226 -7.99 -34.37 14.95
C THR A 226 -6.50 -34.06 15.05
N ALA A 227 -5.62 -34.81 14.39
CA ALA A 227 -4.19 -34.51 14.34
C ALA A 227 -3.90 -33.15 13.67
N CYS A 228 -4.58 -32.82 12.57
CA CYS A 228 -4.48 -31.51 11.92
C CYS A 228 -4.96 -30.37 12.83
N ILE A 229 -6.05 -30.56 13.56
CA ILE A 229 -6.58 -29.56 14.51
C ILE A 229 -5.61 -29.36 15.67
N ILE A 230 -5.01 -30.43 16.20
CA ILE A 230 -3.98 -30.34 17.24
C ILE A 230 -2.81 -29.50 16.73
N TRP A 231 -2.32 -29.77 15.51
CA TRP A 231 -1.27 -28.95 14.89
C TRP A 231 -1.67 -27.48 14.79
N PHE A 232 -2.86 -27.16 14.24
CA PHE A 232 -3.34 -25.77 14.14
C PHE A 232 -3.54 -25.10 15.49
N THR A 233 -3.92 -25.85 16.52
CA THR A 233 -4.06 -25.34 17.87
C THR A 233 -2.69 -25.00 18.45
N VAL A 234 -1.71 -25.89 18.31
CA VAL A 234 -0.32 -25.63 18.73
C VAL A 234 0.21 -24.39 18.00
N GLU A 235 -0.03 -24.29 16.69
CA GLU A 235 0.36 -23.16 15.87
C GLU A 235 -0.26 -21.84 16.37
N TYR A 236 -1.57 -21.83 16.65
CA TYR A 236 -2.29 -20.66 17.16
C TYR A 236 -1.82 -20.27 18.57
N VAL A 237 -1.63 -21.25 19.47
CA VAL A 237 -1.18 -21.03 20.84
C VAL A 237 0.25 -20.49 20.86
N LEU A 238 1.16 -21.06 20.07
CA LEU A 238 2.54 -20.58 19.97
C LEU A 238 2.58 -19.13 19.49
N ARG A 239 1.77 -18.76 18.49
CA ARG A 239 1.66 -17.36 18.04
C ARG A 239 1.03 -16.44 19.07
N LEU A 240 -0.02 -16.91 19.75
CA LEU A 240 -0.66 -16.14 20.81
C LEU A 240 0.34 -15.87 21.94
N VAL A 241 1.11 -16.87 22.37
CA VAL A 241 2.14 -16.75 23.42
C VAL A 241 3.30 -15.87 22.96
N SER A 242 3.73 -15.93 21.69
CA SER A 242 4.80 -15.09 21.17
C SER A 242 4.40 -13.63 20.92
N SER A 243 3.11 -13.33 20.72
CA SER A 243 2.66 -11.95 20.45
C SER A 243 2.81 -11.00 21.66
N SER A 244 3.31 -9.77 21.46
CA SER A 244 3.45 -8.79 22.56
C SER A 244 2.10 -8.26 23.06
N ASN A 245 1.14 -8.04 22.16
CA ASN A 245 -0.20 -7.52 22.48
C ASN A 245 -1.29 -8.55 22.15
N LYS A 246 -1.72 -9.32 23.16
CA LYS A 246 -2.66 -10.45 22.97
C LYS A 246 -4.02 -10.01 22.39
N LEU A 247 -4.57 -8.88 22.84
CA LEU A 247 -5.86 -8.39 22.34
C LEU A 247 -5.77 -7.98 20.86
N ARG A 248 -4.74 -7.19 20.50
CA ARG A 248 -4.50 -6.81 19.11
C ARG A 248 -4.26 -8.02 18.22
N PHE A 249 -3.58 -9.04 18.76
CA PHE A 249 -3.38 -10.30 18.07
C PHE A 249 -4.73 -11.00 17.80
N VAL A 250 -5.57 -11.22 18.81
CA VAL A 250 -6.86 -11.94 18.65
C VAL A 250 -7.80 -11.25 17.67
N PHE A 251 -7.82 -9.91 17.64
CA PHE A 251 -8.68 -9.14 16.74
C PHE A 251 -8.09 -8.89 15.34
N SER A 252 -6.90 -9.40 15.03
CA SER A 252 -6.33 -9.32 13.67
C SER A 252 -7.01 -10.30 12.71
N PHE A 253 -7.31 -9.85 11.49
CA PHE A 253 -8.06 -10.62 10.49
C PHE A 253 -7.51 -12.05 10.26
N MET A 254 -6.20 -12.20 10.08
CA MET A 254 -5.59 -13.52 9.85
C MET A 254 -5.65 -14.42 11.09
N ASN A 255 -5.61 -13.85 12.28
CA ASN A 255 -5.71 -14.61 13.54
C ASN A 255 -7.15 -15.02 13.85
N ILE A 256 -8.15 -14.24 13.41
CA ILE A 256 -9.57 -14.65 13.44
C ILE A 256 -9.79 -15.87 12.56
N VAL A 257 -9.21 -15.90 11.35
CA VAL A 257 -9.27 -17.07 10.46
C VAL A 257 -8.63 -18.30 11.12
N ASP A 258 -7.46 -18.14 11.75
CA ASP A 258 -6.80 -19.24 12.48
C ASP A 258 -7.66 -19.75 13.65
N PHE A 259 -8.36 -18.87 14.36
CA PHE A 259 -9.29 -19.26 15.43
C PHE A 259 -10.52 -20.00 14.87
N LEU A 260 -11.16 -19.46 13.82
CA LEU A 260 -12.31 -20.10 13.18
C LEU A 260 -11.98 -21.48 12.61
N ALA A 261 -10.73 -21.70 12.18
CA ALA A 261 -10.26 -22.99 11.69
C ALA A 261 -10.29 -24.12 12.74
N ILE A 262 -10.07 -23.80 14.02
CA ILE A 262 -10.05 -24.76 15.14
C ILE A 262 -11.35 -24.77 15.97
N MET A 263 -12.09 -23.67 15.99
CA MET A 263 -13.28 -23.45 16.81
C MET A 263 -14.34 -24.57 16.70
N PRO A 264 -14.70 -25.09 15.51
CA PRO A 264 -15.71 -26.13 15.39
C PRO A 264 -15.44 -27.38 16.23
N PHE A 265 -14.18 -27.81 16.34
CA PHE A 265 -13.79 -29.00 17.10
C PHE A 265 -14.04 -28.81 18.59
N TYR A 266 -13.57 -27.69 19.14
CA TYR A 266 -13.72 -27.39 20.57
C TYR A 266 -15.18 -27.16 20.97
N VAL A 267 -15.98 -26.51 20.11
CA VAL A 267 -17.41 -26.34 20.39
C VAL A 267 -18.15 -27.67 20.42
N VAL A 268 -17.88 -28.57 19.46
CA VAL A 268 -18.49 -29.92 19.46
C VAL A 268 -18.06 -30.71 20.70
N LEU A 269 -16.79 -30.63 21.10
CA LEU A 269 -16.26 -31.30 22.29
C LEU A 269 -16.95 -30.81 23.57
N ILE A 270 -17.12 -29.49 23.72
CA ILE A 270 -17.79 -28.88 24.88
C ILE A 270 -19.28 -29.23 24.92
N LEU A 271 -19.97 -29.15 23.78
CA LEU A 271 -21.40 -29.51 23.68
C LEU A 271 -21.63 -30.99 24.00
N GLY A 272 -20.74 -31.88 23.55
CA GLY A 272 -20.78 -33.31 23.87
C GLY A 272 -20.57 -33.58 25.36
N ALA A 273 -19.64 -32.87 26.01
CA ALA A 273 -19.39 -32.99 27.44
C ALA A 273 -20.54 -32.44 28.30
N ALA A 274 -21.21 -31.38 27.84
CA ALA A 274 -22.32 -30.74 28.55
C ALA A 274 -23.67 -31.49 28.45
N GLN A 275 -23.73 -32.60 27.71
CA GLN A 275 -24.93 -33.46 27.56
C GLN A 275 -26.21 -32.67 27.19
N MET A 276 -26.03 -31.62 26.39
CA MET A 276 -27.11 -30.71 26.00
C MET A 276 -28.07 -31.40 25.00
N GLU A 277 -29.37 -31.08 25.05
CA GLU A 277 -30.40 -31.79 24.27
C GLU A 277 -30.13 -31.84 22.75
N LEU A 278 -30.27 -33.04 22.19
CA LEU A 278 -29.77 -33.45 20.86
C LEU A 278 -30.37 -32.69 19.67
N ALA A 279 -31.60 -32.17 19.79
CA ALA A 279 -32.33 -31.59 18.66
C ALA A 279 -31.76 -30.24 18.19
N ASN A 280 -31.42 -29.35 19.13
CA ASN A 280 -30.76 -28.07 18.81
C ASN A 280 -29.26 -28.27 18.51
N VAL A 281 -28.64 -29.30 19.12
CA VAL A 281 -27.21 -29.60 18.92
C VAL A 281 -26.93 -30.07 17.48
N GLN A 282 -27.82 -30.85 16.87
CA GLN A 282 -27.60 -31.34 15.50
C GLN A 282 -27.53 -30.22 14.46
N GLN A 283 -28.40 -29.21 14.56
CA GLN A 283 -28.38 -28.04 13.67
C GLN A 283 -27.11 -27.21 13.85
N VAL A 284 -26.70 -27.00 15.11
CA VAL A 284 -25.46 -26.28 15.44
C VAL A 284 -24.24 -27.03 14.91
N VAL A 285 -24.17 -28.35 15.08
CA VAL A 285 -23.07 -29.18 14.56
C VAL A 285 -23.02 -29.11 13.03
N GLN A 286 -24.16 -29.09 12.35
CA GLN A 286 -24.23 -28.98 10.89
C GLN A 286 -23.74 -27.60 10.40
N ALA A 287 -24.11 -26.52 11.09
CA ALA A 287 -23.60 -25.18 10.80
C ALA A 287 -22.08 -25.07 11.03
N LEU A 288 -21.57 -25.67 12.11
CA LEU A 288 -20.14 -25.70 12.43
C LEU A 288 -19.29 -26.46 11.41
N ARG A 289 -19.88 -27.41 10.65
CA ARG A 289 -19.18 -28.07 9.54
C ARG A 289 -18.80 -27.08 8.44
N ILE A 290 -19.63 -26.08 8.15
CA ILE A 290 -19.34 -25.06 7.12
C ILE A 290 -18.16 -24.19 7.56
N VAL A 291 -18.05 -23.89 8.86
CA VAL A 291 -16.94 -23.13 9.42
C VAL A 291 -15.59 -23.84 9.21
N ARG A 292 -15.55 -25.17 9.03
CA ARG A 292 -14.30 -25.90 8.68
C ARG A 292 -13.70 -25.41 7.35
N ILE A 293 -14.50 -24.87 6.43
CA ILE A 293 -14.01 -24.26 5.17
C ILE A 293 -13.10 -23.04 5.47
N ALA A 294 -13.26 -22.40 6.63
CA ALA A 294 -12.38 -21.33 7.09
C ALA A 294 -10.89 -21.73 7.08
N ARG A 295 -10.58 -23.03 7.27
CA ARG A 295 -9.22 -23.58 7.23
C ARG A 295 -8.52 -23.34 5.89
N ILE A 296 -9.25 -23.31 4.78
CA ILE A 296 -8.70 -23.03 3.45
C ILE A 296 -8.15 -21.59 3.39
N PHE A 297 -8.82 -20.65 4.06
CA PHE A 297 -8.36 -19.26 4.10
C PHE A 297 -7.06 -19.07 4.90
N LYS A 298 -6.62 -20.05 5.71
CA LYS A 298 -5.26 -20.03 6.29
C LYS A 298 -4.17 -19.97 5.21
N LEU A 299 -4.44 -20.43 3.98
CA LEU A 299 -3.53 -20.30 2.85
C LEU A 299 -3.18 -18.83 2.54
N ALA A 300 -4.05 -17.88 2.88
CA ALA A 300 -3.80 -16.45 2.68
C ALA A 300 -2.63 -15.93 3.50
N ARG A 301 -2.32 -16.51 4.67
CA ARG A 301 -1.13 -16.15 5.45
C ARG A 301 0.15 -16.48 4.70
N ASN A 302 0.17 -17.62 4.02
CA ASN A 302 1.35 -18.15 3.33
C ASN A 302 1.48 -17.62 1.88
N SER A 303 0.51 -16.84 1.40
CA SER A 303 0.50 -16.30 0.04
C SER A 303 0.39 -14.78 0.05
N SER A 304 1.53 -14.11 -0.16
CA SER A 304 1.60 -12.67 -0.36
C SER A 304 0.72 -12.20 -1.54
N GLY A 305 0.56 -13.05 -2.56
CA GLY A 305 -0.34 -12.81 -3.68
C GLY A 305 -1.81 -12.72 -3.25
N LEU A 306 -2.26 -13.61 -2.34
CA LEU A 306 -3.64 -13.58 -1.85
C LEU A 306 -3.91 -12.40 -0.93
N GLN A 307 -2.92 -11.98 -0.13
CA GLN A 307 -3.01 -10.75 0.68
C GLN A 307 -3.10 -9.50 -0.21
N THR A 308 -2.26 -9.42 -1.24
CA THR A 308 -2.28 -8.32 -2.21
C THR A 308 -3.60 -8.28 -2.97
N LEU A 309 -4.13 -9.44 -3.35
CA LEU A 309 -5.45 -9.55 -3.97
C LEU A 309 -6.56 -9.03 -3.03
N ALA A 310 -6.54 -9.38 -1.75
CA ALA A 310 -7.52 -8.90 -0.77
C ALA A 310 -7.49 -7.38 -0.61
N VAL A 311 -6.29 -6.78 -0.54
CA VAL A 311 -6.12 -5.31 -0.49
C VAL A 311 -6.61 -4.66 -1.78
N ALA A 312 -6.26 -5.21 -2.94
CA ALA A 312 -6.69 -4.70 -4.24
C ALA A 312 -8.21 -4.77 -4.43
N LEU A 313 -8.86 -5.84 -3.96
CA LEU A 313 -10.32 -5.98 -3.96
C LEU A 313 -10.98 -4.97 -3.02
N LYS A 314 -10.40 -4.71 -1.85
CA LYS A 314 -10.90 -3.69 -0.92
C LYS A 314 -10.84 -2.29 -1.55
N ILE A 315 -9.75 -1.97 -2.25
CA ILE A 315 -9.60 -0.69 -2.97
C ILE A 315 -10.59 -0.61 -4.13
N SER A 316 -10.81 -1.73 -4.84
CA SER A 316 -11.72 -1.82 -5.99
C SER A 316 -13.18 -2.10 -5.61
N LEU A 317 -13.56 -1.96 -4.33
CA LEU A 317 -14.88 -2.33 -3.84
C LEU A 317 -15.99 -1.51 -4.51
N LYS A 318 -15.73 -0.23 -4.83
CA LYS A 318 -16.69 0.62 -5.58
C LYS A 318 -16.99 0.04 -6.96
N GLU A 319 -15.96 -0.40 -7.68
CA GLU A 319 -16.11 -1.01 -9.01
C GLU A 319 -16.81 -2.38 -8.94
N LEU A 320 -16.49 -3.18 -7.91
CA LEU A 320 -17.13 -4.47 -7.67
C LEU A 320 -18.62 -4.30 -7.37
N VAL A 321 -18.98 -3.34 -6.53
CA VAL A 321 -20.39 -3.02 -6.21
C VAL A 321 -21.12 -2.56 -7.46
N LEU A 322 -20.52 -1.67 -8.27
CA LEU A 322 -21.09 -1.23 -9.54
C LEU A 322 -21.34 -2.41 -10.50
N MET A 323 -20.39 -3.34 -10.63
CA MET A 323 -20.53 -4.56 -11.42
C MET A 323 -21.71 -5.41 -10.95
N LEU A 324 -21.81 -5.65 -9.64
CA LEU A 324 -22.89 -6.44 -9.04
C LEU A 324 -24.25 -5.77 -9.22
N THR A 325 -24.33 -4.44 -9.09
CA THR A 325 -25.55 -3.68 -9.34
C THR A 325 -25.98 -3.79 -10.81
N CYS A 326 -25.07 -3.60 -11.75
CA CYS A 326 -25.36 -3.73 -13.19
C CYS A 326 -25.87 -5.14 -13.53
N MET A 327 -25.20 -6.18 -13.02
CA MET A 327 -25.62 -7.57 -13.17
C MET A 327 -26.99 -7.82 -12.55
N SER A 328 -27.27 -7.31 -11.35
CA SER A 328 -28.56 -7.51 -10.69
C SER A 328 -29.73 -6.91 -11.46
N VAL A 329 -29.56 -5.72 -12.03
CA VAL A 329 -30.56 -5.07 -12.89
C VAL A 329 -30.78 -5.87 -14.17
N GLY A 330 -29.70 -6.33 -14.81
CA GLY A 330 -29.79 -7.18 -16.00
C GLY A 330 -30.47 -8.51 -15.73
N ILE A 331 -30.11 -9.21 -14.64
CA ILE A 331 -30.75 -10.46 -14.22
C ILE A 331 -32.25 -10.23 -14.05
N PHE A 332 -32.65 -9.20 -13.29
CA PHE A 332 -34.06 -8.92 -13.09
C PHE A 332 -34.80 -8.66 -14.40
N LEU A 333 -34.25 -7.80 -15.26
CA LEU A 333 -34.85 -7.40 -16.53
C LEU A 333 -34.99 -8.59 -17.50
N PHE A 334 -33.90 -9.31 -17.78
CA PHE A 334 -33.91 -10.40 -18.74
C PHE A 334 -34.70 -11.60 -18.26
N SER A 335 -34.77 -11.85 -16.95
CA SER A 335 -35.63 -12.89 -16.37
C SER A 335 -37.11 -12.54 -16.48
N ALA A 336 -37.49 -11.28 -16.23
CA ALA A 336 -38.88 -10.84 -16.41
C ALA A 336 -39.30 -10.92 -17.89
N MET A 337 -38.44 -10.50 -18.82
CA MET A 337 -38.67 -10.63 -20.26
C MET A 337 -38.72 -12.10 -20.70
N GLY A 338 -37.79 -12.93 -20.24
CA GLY A 338 -37.77 -14.37 -20.55
C GLY A 338 -39.06 -15.07 -20.11
N TYR A 339 -39.50 -14.83 -18.87
CA TYR A 339 -40.76 -15.36 -18.36
C TYR A 339 -41.96 -14.91 -19.19
N THR A 340 -42.10 -13.60 -19.43
CA THR A 340 -43.27 -13.04 -20.13
C THR A 340 -43.38 -13.47 -21.59
N VAL A 341 -42.25 -13.73 -22.25
CA VAL A 341 -42.22 -14.18 -23.64
C VAL A 341 -42.45 -15.71 -23.73
N GLU A 342 -41.90 -16.47 -22.79
CA GLU A 342 -41.97 -17.94 -22.80
C GLU A 342 -43.22 -18.51 -22.13
N GLN A 343 -43.99 -17.71 -21.37
CA GLN A 343 -45.21 -18.16 -20.69
C GLN A 343 -46.27 -18.75 -21.64
N SER A 344 -46.20 -18.42 -22.93
CA SER A 344 -47.11 -18.90 -23.96
C SER A 344 -46.76 -20.31 -24.47
N HIS A 345 -45.56 -20.83 -24.19
CA HIS A 345 -45.11 -22.12 -24.69
C HIS A 345 -45.46 -23.24 -23.69
N PRO A 346 -46.15 -24.31 -24.10
CA PRO A 346 -46.68 -25.33 -23.18
C PRO A 346 -45.59 -26.13 -22.45
N GLU A 347 -44.40 -26.25 -23.04
CA GLU A 347 -43.25 -26.94 -22.44
C GLU A 347 -42.16 -25.97 -21.94
N THR A 348 -42.54 -24.80 -21.45
CA THR A 348 -41.58 -23.82 -20.91
C THR A 348 -41.02 -24.26 -19.56
N MET A 349 -39.72 -24.01 -19.34
CA MET A 349 -39.07 -24.21 -18.05
C MET A 349 -39.09 -22.92 -17.19
N PHE A 350 -39.62 -21.83 -17.73
CA PHE A 350 -39.75 -20.53 -17.07
C PHE A 350 -41.04 -20.48 -16.23
N THR A 351 -41.08 -21.15 -15.07
CA THR A 351 -42.33 -21.24 -14.27
C THR A 351 -42.61 -19.99 -13.44
N SER A 352 -41.57 -19.24 -13.07
CA SER A 352 -41.69 -18.00 -12.31
C SER A 352 -40.52 -17.06 -12.60
N ILE A 353 -40.68 -15.77 -12.31
CA ILE A 353 -39.61 -14.78 -12.47
C ILE A 353 -38.38 -15.15 -11.60
N PRO A 354 -38.52 -15.51 -10.30
CA PRO A 354 -37.38 -15.91 -9.49
C PRO A 354 -36.66 -17.17 -9.99
N GLN A 355 -37.38 -18.16 -10.53
CA GLN A 355 -36.72 -19.31 -11.16
C GLN A 355 -35.96 -18.87 -12.42
N SER A 356 -36.51 -17.93 -13.17
CA SER A 356 -35.86 -17.34 -14.34
C SER A 356 -34.59 -16.54 -13.98
N PHE A 357 -34.37 -16.15 -12.72
CA PHE A 357 -33.10 -15.54 -12.27
C PHE A 357 -31.94 -16.51 -12.44
N TRP A 358 -32.13 -17.80 -12.13
CA TRP A 358 -31.10 -18.81 -12.33
C TRP A 358 -30.65 -18.87 -13.79
N TRP A 359 -31.60 -18.88 -14.72
CA TRP A 359 -31.34 -18.80 -16.15
C TRP A 359 -30.57 -17.53 -16.55
N ALA A 360 -31.02 -16.35 -16.10
CA ALA A 360 -30.34 -15.11 -16.46
C ALA A 360 -28.93 -15.01 -15.86
N ILE A 361 -28.72 -15.50 -14.63
CA ILE A 361 -27.39 -15.58 -14.00
C ILE A 361 -26.44 -16.39 -14.88
N ILE A 362 -26.81 -17.63 -15.24
CA ILE A 362 -25.93 -18.52 -15.99
C ILE A 362 -25.69 -18.05 -17.44
N VAL A 363 -26.67 -17.37 -18.05
CA VAL A 363 -26.57 -16.86 -19.42
C VAL A 363 -25.75 -15.56 -19.47
N MET A 364 -26.01 -14.61 -18.56
CA MET A 364 -25.23 -13.37 -18.48
C MET A 364 -23.78 -13.63 -18.05
N SER A 365 -23.54 -14.65 -17.23
CA SER A 365 -22.19 -15.08 -16.86
C SER A 365 -21.52 -15.97 -17.92
N THR A 366 -22.16 -16.20 -19.07
CA THR A 366 -21.66 -17.05 -20.17
C THR A 366 -21.41 -18.52 -19.83
N VAL A 367 -21.98 -19.02 -18.72
CA VAL A 367 -21.83 -20.43 -18.27
C VAL A 367 -22.76 -21.34 -19.08
N GLY A 368 -24.06 -21.02 -19.12
CA GLY A 368 -25.04 -21.70 -19.96
C GLY A 368 -25.14 -23.22 -19.80
N TYR A 369 -25.51 -23.72 -18.61
CA TYR A 369 -25.69 -25.16 -18.37
C TYR A 369 -26.70 -25.85 -19.31
N GLY A 370 -27.67 -25.12 -19.85
CA GLY A 370 -28.68 -25.63 -20.79
C GLY A 370 -29.85 -26.37 -20.12
N ASP A 371 -29.97 -26.28 -18.80
CA ASP A 371 -31.07 -26.81 -17.99
C ASP A 371 -32.36 -25.99 -18.14
N ILE A 372 -32.24 -24.68 -18.32
CA ILE A 372 -33.33 -23.76 -18.70
C ILE A 372 -32.93 -23.06 -20.00
N TYR A 373 -33.79 -23.09 -21.02
CA TYR A 373 -33.54 -22.40 -22.28
C TYR A 373 -34.87 -22.02 -22.97
N PRO A 374 -34.91 -20.88 -23.69
CA PRO A 374 -36.12 -20.42 -24.36
C PRO A 374 -36.41 -21.25 -25.61
N LYS A 375 -37.70 -21.59 -25.80
CA LYS A 375 -38.19 -22.35 -26.95
C LYS A 375 -38.76 -21.43 -28.02
N THR A 376 -39.31 -20.27 -27.65
CA THR A 376 -39.89 -19.32 -28.61
C THR A 376 -38.81 -18.52 -29.35
N THR A 377 -39.13 -18.04 -30.54
CA THR A 377 -38.22 -17.19 -31.34
C THR A 377 -37.88 -15.89 -30.60
N LEU A 378 -38.85 -15.26 -29.95
CA LEU A 378 -38.65 -14.04 -29.17
C LEU A 378 -37.78 -14.31 -27.93
N GLY A 379 -37.97 -15.45 -27.26
CA GLY A 379 -37.13 -15.85 -26.12
C GLY A 379 -35.70 -16.10 -26.54
N ARG A 380 -35.45 -16.66 -27.73
CA ARG A 380 -34.10 -16.79 -28.30
C ARG A 380 -33.46 -15.43 -28.61
N CYS A 381 -34.22 -14.46 -29.11
CA CYS A 381 -33.74 -13.09 -29.27
C CYS A 381 -33.40 -12.44 -27.91
N ASN A 382 -34.24 -12.64 -26.89
CA ASN A 382 -33.97 -12.18 -25.52
C ASN A 382 -32.70 -12.83 -24.95
N ALA A 383 -32.49 -14.13 -25.20
CA ALA A 383 -31.27 -14.82 -24.81
C ALA A 383 -30.03 -14.21 -25.48
N ALA A 384 -30.08 -13.98 -26.80
CA ALA A 384 -28.97 -13.36 -27.52
C ALA A 384 -28.64 -11.96 -26.96
N ALA A 385 -29.66 -11.14 -26.67
CA ALA A 385 -29.48 -9.83 -26.05
C ALA A 385 -28.89 -9.93 -24.63
N SER A 386 -29.34 -10.91 -23.84
CA SER A 386 -28.86 -11.12 -22.47
C SER A 386 -27.39 -11.55 -22.42
N VAL A 387 -26.92 -12.39 -23.35
CA VAL A 387 -25.50 -12.76 -23.47
C VAL A 387 -24.66 -11.53 -23.81
N LEU A 388 -25.07 -10.76 -24.81
CA LEU A 388 -24.35 -9.56 -25.22
C LEU A 388 -24.25 -8.54 -24.08
N CYS A 389 -25.35 -8.32 -23.36
CA CYS A 389 -25.38 -7.44 -22.20
C CYS A 389 -24.51 -7.95 -21.05
N GLY A 390 -24.55 -9.26 -20.75
CA GLY A 390 -23.73 -9.89 -19.71
C GLY A 390 -22.23 -9.76 -19.96
N ILE A 391 -21.79 -9.98 -21.21
CA ILE A 391 -20.39 -9.80 -21.62
C ILE A 391 -19.94 -8.36 -21.35
N VAL A 392 -20.73 -7.36 -21.75
CA VAL A 392 -20.40 -5.94 -21.54
C VAL A 392 -20.40 -5.59 -20.04
N ALA A 393 -21.41 -6.05 -19.30
CA ALA A 393 -21.56 -5.77 -17.86
C ALA A 393 -20.41 -6.33 -17.01
N ILE A 394 -19.86 -7.49 -17.39
CA ILE A 394 -18.71 -8.10 -16.70
C ILE A 394 -17.38 -7.51 -17.21
N ALA A 395 -17.22 -7.32 -18.52
CA ALA A 395 -15.94 -6.92 -19.10
C ALA A 395 -15.46 -5.53 -18.64
N LEU A 396 -16.36 -4.56 -18.53
CA LEU A 396 -15.98 -3.18 -18.19
C LEU A 396 -15.41 -3.06 -16.75
N PRO A 397 -16.09 -3.53 -15.69
CA PRO A 397 -15.57 -3.40 -14.33
C PRO A 397 -14.39 -4.34 -14.07
N VAL A 398 -14.39 -5.54 -14.65
CA VAL A 398 -13.26 -6.49 -14.49
C VAL A 398 -11.95 -5.88 -14.98
N HIS A 399 -11.95 -5.15 -16.10
CA HIS A 399 -10.75 -4.47 -16.58
C HIS A 399 -10.25 -3.40 -15.59
N LEU A 400 -11.14 -2.62 -14.99
CA LEU A 400 -10.80 -1.62 -13.98
C LEU A 400 -10.23 -2.27 -12.71
N ILE A 401 -10.83 -3.38 -12.25
CA ILE A 401 -10.33 -4.15 -11.10
C ILE A 401 -8.92 -4.70 -11.39
N ILE A 402 -8.67 -5.22 -12.60
CA ILE A 402 -7.35 -5.70 -13.01
C ILE A 402 -6.33 -4.55 -13.01
N ASN A 403 -6.67 -3.40 -13.57
CA ASN A 403 -5.76 -2.26 -13.60
C ASN A 403 -5.40 -1.78 -12.19
N ASN A 404 -6.39 -1.65 -11.31
CA ASN A 404 -6.16 -1.31 -9.90
C ASN A 404 -5.31 -2.35 -9.18
N PHE A 405 -5.55 -3.64 -9.43
CA PHE A 405 -4.71 -4.72 -8.90
C PHE A 405 -3.26 -4.58 -9.37
N VAL A 406 -3.02 -4.31 -10.65
CA VAL A 406 -1.66 -4.12 -11.20
C VAL A 406 -0.97 -2.92 -10.55
N ILE A 407 -1.67 -1.81 -10.34
CA ILE A 407 -1.13 -0.61 -9.68
C ILE A 407 -0.73 -0.94 -8.24
N VAL A 408 -1.65 -1.52 -7.46
CA VAL A 408 -1.41 -1.89 -6.06
C VAL A 408 -0.29 -2.92 -5.94
N TYR A 409 -0.27 -3.92 -6.82
CA TYR A 409 0.77 -4.94 -6.85
C TYR A 409 2.14 -4.35 -7.17
N ARG A 410 2.23 -3.45 -8.15
CA ARG A 410 3.49 -2.75 -8.47
C ARG A 410 3.95 -1.86 -7.31
N LYS A 411 3.05 -1.04 -6.75
CA LYS A 411 3.34 -0.18 -5.59
C LYS A 411 3.88 -1.01 -4.43
N GLN A 412 3.19 -2.09 -4.06
CA GLN A 412 3.60 -2.95 -2.95
C GLN A 412 4.99 -3.58 -3.19
N ARG A 413 5.28 -4.04 -4.42
CA ARG A 413 6.60 -4.57 -4.78
C ARG A 413 7.70 -3.52 -4.71
N VAL A 414 7.47 -2.32 -5.22
CA VAL A 414 8.44 -1.23 -5.17
C VAL A 414 8.75 -0.86 -3.72
N LEU A 415 7.72 -0.67 -2.89
CA LEU A 415 7.89 -0.38 -1.46
C LEU A 415 8.70 -1.46 -0.74
N GLU A 416 8.43 -2.74 -1.03
CA GLU A 416 9.19 -3.84 -0.43
C GLU A 416 10.67 -3.84 -0.87
N THR A 417 10.95 -3.61 -2.15
CA THR A 417 12.32 -3.54 -2.66
C THR A 417 13.08 -2.32 -2.15
N THR A 418 12.43 -1.16 -2.08
CA THR A 418 13.06 0.09 -1.62
C THR A 418 13.38 0.02 -0.14
N ALA A 419 12.45 -0.49 0.69
CA ALA A 419 12.71 -0.66 2.12
C ALA A 419 13.90 -1.61 2.38
N LYS A 420 13.99 -2.73 1.65
CA LYS A 420 15.14 -3.65 1.74
C LYS A 420 16.46 -2.97 1.34
N HIS A 421 16.44 -2.21 0.24
CA HIS A 421 17.61 -1.49 -0.24
C HIS A 421 18.06 -0.39 0.75
N GLU A 422 17.11 0.33 1.35
CA GLU A 422 17.42 1.38 2.33
C GLU A 422 18.12 0.80 3.57
N ILE A 423 17.66 -0.35 4.06
CA ILE A 423 18.30 -1.07 5.18
C ILE A 423 19.71 -1.53 4.79
N GLU A 424 19.90 -2.04 3.58
CA GLU A 424 21.22 -2.45 3.08
C GLU A 424 22.18 -1.24 3.02
N LEU A 425 21.72 -0.09 2.52
CA LEU A 425 22.49 1.15 2.51
C LEU A 425 22.80 1.66 3.93
N MET A 426 21.88 1.54 4.88
CA MET A 426 22.14 1.85 6.29
C MET A 426 23.23 0.93 6.86
N ALA A 427 23.15 -0.38 6.61
CA ALA A 427 24.15 -1.35 7.06
C ALA A 427 25.54 -1.13 6.45
N LEU A 428 25.61 -0.61 5.21
CA LEU A 428 26.87 -0.22 4.58
C LEU A 428 27.43 1.07 5.20
N ARG A 429 26.62 2.10 5.42
CA ARG A 429 27.05 3.35 6.08
C ARG A 429 27.63 3.10 7.47
N VAL A 430 26.99 2.23 8.26
CA VAL A 430 27.52 1.83 9.58
C VAL A 430 28.89 1.15 9.46
N LYS A 431 29.10 0.30 8.44
CA LYS A 431 30.42 -0.33 8.21
C LYS A 431 31.49 0.66 7.75
N GLU A 432 31.12 1.65 6.95
CA GLU A 432 32.03 2.73 6.52
C GLU A 432 32.44 3.60 7.72
N GLU A 433 31.49 3.98 8.57
CA GLU A 433 31.76 4.71 9.82
C GLU A 433 32.67 3.90 10.76
N GLU A 434 32.46 2.60 10.90
CA GLU A 434 33.34 1.70 11.68
C GLU A 434 34.76 1.57 11.08
N GLN A 435 34.90 1.67 9.75
CA GLN A 435 36.17 1.60 9.03
C GLN A 435 36.94 2.93 9.01
N GLU A 436 36.27 4.07 9.13
CA GLU A 436 36.90 5.38 9.30
C GLU A 436 37.30 5.64 10.77
N CYS A 437 36.63 5.01 11.75
CA CYS A 437 36.94 5.13 13.18
C CYS A 437 38.04 4.23 13.83
N PRO A 438 38.91 3.46 13.14
CA PRO A 438 40.01 2.73 13.81
C PRO A 438 41.21 3.60 14.20
N GLU A 439 41.40 4.77 13.59
CA GLU A 439 42.59 5.61 13.80
C GLU A 439 42.50 6.57 15.00
N ALA A 440 41.29 6.92 15.46
CA ALA A 440 41.10 7.73 16.66
C ALA A 440 41.44 6.99 17.97
N ALA A 441 41.43 5.65 17.96
CA ALA A 441 41.72 4.82 19.13
C ALA A 441 43.23 4.54 19.37
N LYS A 442 44.14 5.11 18.56
CA LYS A 442 45.59 4.90 18.67
C LYS A 442 46.40 6.10 19.18
N MET A 443 45.75 7.18 19.63
CA MET A 443 46.47 8.23 20.35
C MET A 443 46.66 7.83 21.82
N PRO A 444 47.90 7.84 22.35
CA PRO A 444 48.11 7.65 23.79
C PRO A 444 47.44 8.80 24.55
N PRO A 445 46.99 8.57 25.80
CA PRO A 445 46.32 9.61 26.57
C PRO A 445 47.28 10.79 26.77
N GLN A 446 47.06 11.89 26.05
CA GLN A 446 47.66 13.16 26.40
C GLN A 446 47.03 13.62 27.70
N ALA A 447 47.92 13.93 28.65
CA ALA A 447 47.59 14.32 30.00
C ALA A 447 46.50 15.41 30.05
N SER A 448 45.54 15.19 30.94
CA SER A 448 44.56 16.17 31.39
C SER A 448 45.23 17.50 31.73
N VAL A 449 44.98 18.53 30.90
CA VAL A 449 45.18 19.92 31.31
C VAL A 449 43.90 20.36 32.02
N ASP A 450 44.09 20.68 33.29
CA ASP A 450 43.09 21.10 34.26
C ASP A 450 42.46 22.44 33.85
N CYS A 451 41.23 22.42 33.35
CA CYS A 451 40.44 23.61 33.00
C CYS A 451 39.59 24.05 34.22
N SER A 452 40.26 24.40 35.31
CA SER A 452 39.62 24.95 36.52
C SER A 452 40.29 26.25 36.97
N SER A 453 40.43 27.22 36.06
CA SER A 453 40.56 28.63 36.42
C SER A 453 40.19 29.47 35.19
N VAL A 454 39.76 30.72 35.40
CA VAL A 454 39.24 31.67 34.39
C VAL A 454 37.71 31.64 34.22
N TRP A 455 36.99 31.65 35.33
CA TRP A 455 35.77 32.46 35.48
C TRP A 455 35.97 33.27 36.76
N ASP A 456 36.27 34.57 36.62
CA ASP A 456 36.00 35.65 37.59
C ASP A 456 36.94 36.83 37.34
N SER A 457 36.64 37.65 36.33
CA SER A 457 37.00 39.07 36.33
C SER A 457 36.48 39.81 35.09
N THR A 458 35.22 40.26 35.13
CA THR A 458 34.80 41.51 34.49
C THR A 458 33.73 42.17 35.37
N GLY A 459 34.16 43.24 36.03
CA GLY A 459 33.34 44.03 36.93
C GLY A 459 32.39 44.97 36.20
N ALA A 460 31.25 45.23 36.84
CA ALA A 460 30.39 46.36 36.58
C ALA A 460 30.73 47.48 37.57
N THR A 461 31.14 48.64 37.06
CA THR A 461 31.08 49.92 37.77
C THR A 461 30.66 51.00 36.79
N SER A 462 29.42 51.46 36.95
CA SER A 462 28.87 52.83 36.87
C SER A 462 27.49 52.84 36.25
#